data_AF-A0A4R4VUQ6-F1
#
_entry.id   AF-A0A4R4VUQ6-F1
#
_cell.length_a   1.000
_cell.length_b   1.000
_cell.length_c   1.000
_cell.angle_alpha   90.00
_cell.angle_beta   90.00
_cell.angle_gamma   90.00
#
_symmetry.space_group_name_H-M   'P 1'
#
loop_
_entity.id
_entity.type
_entity.pdbx_description
1 polymer ?
#
loop_
_entity_poly.entity_id
_entity_poly.type
_entity_poly.pdbx_seq_one_letter_code
_entity_poly.pdbx_strand_id
1 'polypeptide(L)'
;MRTRGKLATLLASATLASTALVAGAAPVSATGPCGSSYSRVGAYAVPESGTRKGTLEVYYNSSTGKNCALMYGYGSTANTTTWKSVRIQRSDNTGLDQDGGNYKYYAGPVYVSAPGQCIDVEGSVGQAGVSYWDVHCG
;
A
#
# COMPACT_ATOMS: atom_id res chain seq x y z
N MET A 1 0.67 18.57 85.28
CA MET A 1 2.00 19.20 85.39
C MET A 1 3.03 18.26 84.76
N ARG A 2 3.82 18.76 83.79
CA ARG A 2 5.18 18.29 83.39
C ARG A 2 5.23 16.86 82.79
N THR A 3 5.88 16.55 81.67
CA THR A 3 7.08 17.14 81.06
C THR A 3 7.27 16.64 79.63
N ARG A 4 7.99 17.45 78.85
CA ARG A 4 8.45 17.28 77.47
C ARG A 4 9.52 16.18 77.34
N GLY A 5 9.62 15.56 76.15
CA GLY A 5 10.82 14.83 75.68
C GLY A 5 10.63 14.40 74.21
N LYS A 6 10.99 15.23 73.23
CA LYS A 6 12.23 15.27 72.43
C LYS A 6 12.42 14.13 71.43
N LEU A 7 12.28 14.52 70.16
CA LEU A 7 12.89 14.06 68.89
C LEU A 7 13.66 12.72 68.84
N ALA A 8 13.34 11.91 67.84
CA ALA A 8 14.33 11.15 67.07
C ALA A 8 13.88 11.01 65.60
N THR A 9 14.70 11.58 64.73
CA THR A 9 14.60 11.61 63.27
C THR A 9 14.96 10.25 62.67
N LEU A 10 14.14 9.69 61.81
CA LEU A 10 14.53 8.59 60.90
C LEU A 10 14.23 9.04 59.47
N LEU A 11 15.32 9.36 58.76
CA LEU A 11 15.36 9.61 57.32
C LEU A 11 15.08 8.29 56.60
N ALA A 12 13.86 8.12 56.08
CA ALA A 12 13.54 7.04 55.15
C ALA A 12 13.70 7.57 53.72
N SER A 13 14.85 7.29 53.12
CA SER A 13 15.15 7.56 51.71
C SER A 13 14.28 6.65 50.84
N ALA A 14 13.16 7.16 50.33
CA ALA A 14 12.35 6.43 49.34
C ALA A 14 13.01 6.58 47.96
N THR A 15 13.75 5.57 47.52
CA THR A 15 14.24 5.46 46.14
C THR A 15 13.06 5.15 45.22
N LEU A 16 12.54 6.17 44.55
CA LEU A 16 11.61 6.00 43.44
C LEU A 16 12.38 5.39 42.26
N ALA A 17 12.21 4.08 42.07
CA ALA A 17 12.67 3.38 40.88
C ALA A 17 11.80 3.82 39.69
N SER A 18 12.31 4.75 38.89
CA SER A 18 11.69 5.14 37.62
C SER A 18 11.83 4.00 36.60
N THR A 19 10.81 3.16 36.46
CA THR A 19 10.70 2.23 35.33
C THR A 19 10.45 3.03 34.06
N ALA A 20 11.50 3.24 33.27
CA ALA A 20 11.37 3.78 31.92
C ALA A 20 10.58 2.80 31.06
N LEU A 21 9.36 3.18 30.67
CA LEU A 21 8.60 2.49 29.63
C LEU A 21 9.35 2.67 28.31
N VAL A 22 10.01 1.62 27.83
CA VAL A 22 10.47 1.56 26.44
C VAL A 22 9.23 1.41 25.57
N ALA A 23 8.71 2.54 25.08
CA ALA A 23 7.72 2.54 24.02
C ALA A 23 8.39 1.93 22.78
N GLY A 24 8.10 0.66 22.49
CA GLY A 24 8.51 0.03 21.25
C GLY A 24 7.94 0.82 20.08
N ALA A 25 8.81 1.31 19.20
CA ALA A 25 8.38 1.90 17.93
C ALA A 25 7.56 0.85 17.18
N ALA A 26 6.27 1.14 16.94
CA ALA A 26 5.44 0.31 16.08
C ALA A 26 6.13 0.22 14.70
N PRO A 27 6.11 -0.96 14.03
CA PRO A 27 6.68 -1.05 12.70
C PRO A 27 5.95 -0.07 11.78
N VAL A 28 6.68 0.93 11.27
CA VAL A 28 6.20 1.78 10.18
C VAL A 28 6.04 0.86 8.98
N SER A 29 4.81 0.42 8.75
CA SER A 29 4.46 -0.27 7.51
C SER A 29 4.68 0.74 6.39
N ALA A 30 5.66 0.49 5.52
CA ALA A 30 5.88 1.34 4.36
C ALA A 30 4.58 1.37 3.53
N THR A 31 3.94 2.53 3.47
CA THR A 31 2.75 2.74 2.64
C THR A 31 3.15 2.52 1.18
N GLY A 32 2.54 1.51 0.54
CA GLY A 32 2.69 1.30 -0.90
C GLY A 32 2.09 2.46 -1.71
N PRO A 33 2.34 2.54 -3.03
CA PRO A 33 1.95 3.70 -3.83
C PRO A 33 0.44 3.99 -3.85
N CYS A 34 -0.40 2.96 -3.69
CA CYS A 34 -1.85 3.12 -3.59
C CYS A 34 -2.33 3.80 -2.29
N GLY A 35 -1.44 4.00 -1.31
CA GLY A 35 -1.79 4.54 0.00
C GLY A 35 -2.03 3.47 1.06
N SER A 36 -2.19 3.92 2.30
CA SER A 36 -2.54 3.06 3.42
C SER A 36 -3.97 2.53 3.27
N SER A 37 -4.27 1.40 3.91
CA SER A 37 -5.60 0.73 3.87
C SER A 37 -5.96 0.05 2.56
N TYR A 38 -5.06 0.03 1.57
CA TYR A 38 -5.20 -0.77 0.36
C TYR A 38 -4.58 -2.15 0.55
N SER A 39 -5.32 -3.20 0.21
CA SER A 39 -4.84 -4.58 0.19
C SER A 39 -4.72 -5.05 -1.25
N ARG A 40 -3.66 -5.79 -1.58
CA ARG A 40 -3.45 -6.32 -2.92
C ARG A 40 -4.45 -7.44 -3.20
N VAL A 41 -5.25 -7.27 -4.25
CA VAL A 41 -6.28 -8.23 -4.68
C VAL A 41 -5.94 -8.92 -6.00
N GLY A 42 -5.01 -8.34 -6.79
CA GLY A 42 -4.66 -8.83 -8.12
C GLY A 42 -3.20 -8.66 -8.48
N ALA A 43 -2.72 -9.56 -9.35
CA ALA A 43 -1.31 -9.72 -9.68
C ALA A 43 -1.13 -10.45 -11.00
N TYR A 44 -0.89 -9.71 -12.08
CA TYR A 44 -0.86 -10.28 -13.41
C TYR A 44 0.52 -10.11 -14.04
N ALA A 45 1.07 -11.20 -14.58
CA ALA A 45 2.31 -11.15 -15.34
C ALA A 45 2.06 -10.46 -16.68
N VAL A 46 3.02 -9.64 -17.13
CA VAL A 46 2.93 -8.96 -18.42
C VAL A 46 4.18 -9.29 -19.23
N PRO A 47 4.09 -9.90 -20.43
CA PRO A 47 2.88 -10.52 -20.98
C PRO A 47 2.42 -11.71 -20.14
N GLU A 48 1.18 -12.17 -20.38
CA GLU A 48 0.60 -13.33 -19.69
C GLU A 48 1.38 -14.63 -19.98
N SER A 49 1.91 -14.77 -21.20
CA SER A 49 2.74 -15.91 -21.60
C SER A 49 4.05 -15.46 -22.23
N GLY A 50 5.09 -16.29 -22.08
CA GLY A 50 6.46 -15.99 -22.53
C GLY A 50 7.29 -15.28 -21.46
N THR A 51 8.33 -14.56 -21.88
CA THR A 51 9.25 -13.89 -20.96
C THR A 51 8.57 -12.69 -20.29
N ARG A 52 8.31 -12.81 -18.99
CA ARG A 52 7.73 -11.74 -18.16
C ARG A 52 8.58 -10.47 -18.21
N LYS A 53 7.94 -9.36 -18.57
CA LYS A 53 8.49 -8.00 -18.63
C LYS A 53 7.87 -7.06 -17.60
N GLY A 54 6.80 -7.45 -16.92
CA GLY A 54 6.16 -6.59 -15.96
C GLY A 54 5.20 -7.30 -15.02
N THR A 55 4.64 -6.51 -14.11
CA THR A 55 3.56 -6.93 -13.22
C THR A 55 2.50 -5.84 -13.16
N LEU A 56 1.28 -6.16 -13.57
CA LEU A 56 0.10 -5.34 -13.28
C LEU A 56 -0.41 -5.75 -11.90
N GLU A 57 -0.47 -4.81 -10.98
CA GLU A 57 -0.96 -5.03 -9.62
C GLU A 57 -2.24 -4.26 -9.39
N VAL A 58 -3.18 -4.90 -8.70
CA VAL A 58 -4.46 -4.31 -8.34
C VAL A 58 -4.65 -4.40 -6.84
N TYR A 59 -5.07 -3.29 -6.26
CA TYR A 59 -5.29 -3.11 -4.84
C TYR A 59 -6.71 -2.59 -4.60
N TYR A 60 -7.28 -2.94 -3.45
CA TYR A 60 -8.61 -2.54 -3.06
C TYR A 60 -8.63 -2.05 -1.61
N ASN A 61 -9.39 -0.98 -1.37
CA ASN A 61 -9.69 -0.48 -0.04
C ASN A 61 -11.16 -0.74 0.28
N SER A 62 -11.40 -1.77 1.11
CA SER A 62 -12.75 -2.21 1.50
C SER A 62 -13.53 -1.19 2.33
N SER A 63 -12.85 -0.23 2.98
CA SER A 63 -13.53 0.84 3.72
C SER A 63 -14.13 1.92 2.81
N THR A 64 -13.62 2.05 1.57
CA THR A 64 -14.05 3.09 0.63
C THR A 64 -14.65 2.54 -0.68
N GLY A 65 -14.54 1.22 -0.93
CA GLY A 65 -14.96 0.63 -2.19
C GLY A 65 -14.09 1.04 -3.38
N LYS A 66 -12.85 1.48 -3.13
CA LYS A 66 -11.97 2.06 -4.14
C LYS A 66 -10.86 1.10 -4.54
N ASN A 67 -10.71 0.90 -5.84
CA ASN A 67 -9.64 0.14 -6.45
C ASN A 67 -8.49 1.07 -6.89
N CYS A 68 -7.28 0.51 -6.91
CA CYS A 68 -6.06 1.14 -7.36
C CYS A 68 -5.26 0.17 -8.23
N ALA A 69 -4.70 0.62 -9.34
CA ALA A 69 -3.83 -0.20 -10.20
C ALA A 69 -2.47 0.44 -10.46
N LEU A 70 -1.45 -0.41 -10.59
CA LEU A 70 -0.06 -0.05 -10.82
C LEU A 70 0.57 -0.98 -11.85
N MET A 71 1.39 -0.45 -12.75
CA MET A 71 2.15 -1.26 -13.72
C MET A 71 3.65 -1.16 -13.47
N TYR A 72 4.24 -2.25 -13.00
CA TYR A 72 5.67 -2.36 -12.68
C TYR A 72 6.47 -3.03 -13.79
N GLY A 73 7.74 -2.64 -13.93
CA GLY A 73 8.72 -3.42 -14.71
C GLY A 73 9.14 -4.70 -13.99
N TYR A 74 9.58 -5.71 -14.74
CA TYR A 74 10.11 -6.97 -14.23
C TYR A 74 11.29 -7.46 -15.08
N GLY A 75 12.25 -8.15 -14.46
CA GLY A 75 13.42 -8.67 -15.16
C GLY A 75 14.22 -7.55 -15.84
N SER A 76 14.41 -7.64 -17.16
CA SER A 76 15.19 -6.67 -17.93
C SER A 76 14.59 -5.26 -17.98
N THR A 77 13.32 -5.08 -17.60
CA THR A 77 12.67 -3.76 -17.56
C THR A 77 12.53 -3.22 -16.14
N ALA A 78 12.93 -4.00 -15.13
CA ALA A 78 12.93 -3.55 -13.74
C ALA A 78 13.96 -2.43 -13.55
N ASN A 79 13.58 -1.39 -12.82
CA ASN A 79 14.43 -0.20 -12.55
C ASN A 79 14.99 0.49 -13.79
N THR A 80 14.39 0.25 -14.95
CA THR A 80 14.81 0.79 -16.25
C THR A 80 13.70 1.68 -16.78
N THR A 81 14.07 2.86 -17.28
CA THR A 81 13.15 3.75 -17.97
C THR A 81 12.67 3.07 -19.24
N THR A 82 11.39 2.73 -19.27
CA THR A 82 10.74 2.04 -20.38
C THR A 82 9.29 2.50 -20.40
N TRP A 83 8.66 2.48 -21.57
CA TRP A 83 7.22 2.71 -21.67
C TRP A 83 6.46 1.75 -20.75
N LYS A 84 5.60 2.31 -19.89
CA LYS A 84 4.68 1.58 -19.01
C LYS A 84 3.34 2.29 -19.07
N SER A 85 2.25 1.53 -19.12
CA SER A 85 0.91 2.08 -18.98
C SER A 85 0.05 1.21 -18.07
N VAL A 86 -0.90 1.84 -17.40
CA VAL A 86 -1.93 1.19 -16.59
C VAL A 86 -3.26 1.89 -16.83
N ARG A 87 -4.33 1.11 -16.91
CA ARG A 87 -5.70 1.60 -17.02
C ARG A 87 -6.58 0.76 -16.10
N ILE A 88 -7.47 1.44 -15.40
CA ILE A 88 -8.51 0.84 -14.58
C ILE A 88 -9.84 1.46 -14.95
N GLN A 89 -10.87 0.64 -15.07
CA GLN A 89 -12.20 1.07 -15.45
C GLN A 89 -13.24 0.26 -14.68
N ARG A 90 -14.39 0.84 -14.38
CA ARG A 90 -15.57 0.07 -13.95
C ARG A 90 -16.11 -0.72 -15.13
N SER A 91 -16.47 -1.98 -14.93
CA SER A 91 -16.98 -2.83 -16.02
C SER A 91 -18.33 -2.35 -16.60
N ASP A 92 -19.05 -1.49 -15.86
CA ASP A 92 -20.25 -0.78 -16.35
C ASP A 92 -19.94 0.46 -17.23
N ASN A 93 -18.65 0.73 -17.49
CA ASN A 93 -18.15 1.83 -18.31
C ASN A 93 -18.44 3.25 -17.76
N THR A 94 -18.77 3.39 -16.46
CA THR A 94 -19.13 4.70 -15.85
C THR A 94 -17.97 5.40 -15.13
N GLY A 95 -16.80 4.77 -15.03
CA GLY A 95 -15.63 5.35 -14.39
C GLY A 95 -14.34 4.77 -14.96
N LEU A 96 -13.32 5.61 -15.13
CA LEU A 96 -12.06 5.26 -15.76
C LEU A 96 -10.94 6.15 -15.24
N ASP A 97 -9.77 5.56 -15.05
CA ASP A 97 -8.53 6.28 -14.82
C ASP A 97 -7.37 5.55 -15.50
N GLN A 98 -6.39 6.30 -16.01
CA GLN A 98 -5.27 5.74 -16.76
C GLN A 98 -4.03 6.63 -16.67
N ASP A 99 -2.87 5.98 -16.72
CA ASP A 99 -1.57 6.63 -16.76
C ASP A 99 -0.65 5.86 -17.73
N GLY A 100 0.19 6.58 -18.46
CA GLY A 100 1.05 6.03 -19.49
C GLY A 100 2.22 6.94 -19.82
N GLY A 101 3.43 6.38 -19.80
CA GLY A 101 4.64 7.15 -20.03
C GLY A 101 5.91 6.32 -19.92
N ASN A 102 7.06 6.98 -20.09
CA ASN A 102 8.36 6.36 -19.84
C ASN A 102 8.71 6.47 -18.36
N TYR A 103 8.50 5.39 -17.62
CA TYR A 103 8.72 5.34 -16.17
C TYR A 103 9.85 4.39 -15.80
N LYS A 104 10.66 4.78 -14.80
CA LYS A 104 11.73 3.94 -14.26
C LYS A 104 11.19 2.82 -13.36
N TYR A 105 10.19 3.12 -12.53
CA TYR A 105 9.69 2.21 -11.51
C TYR A 105 8.32 1.63 -11.89
N TYR A 106 7.30 2.48 -12.03
CA TYR A 106 5.94 2.06 -12.36
C TYR A 106 5.15 3.18 -13.05
N ALA A 107 4.08 2.81 -13.76
CA ALA A 107 2.98 3.72 -14.12
C ALA A 107 1.85 3.59 -13.07
N GLY A 108 1.10 4.66 -12.85
CA GLY A 108 0.10 4.80 -11.79
C GLY A 108 0.67 5.46 -10.52
N PRO A 109 -0.05 5.43 -9.39
CA PRO A 109 -1.32 4.72 -9.19
C PRO A 109 -2.50 5.39 -9.92
N VAL A 110 -3.36 4.58 -10.53
CA VAL A 110 -4.66 5.00 -11.08
C VAL A 110 -5.79 4.40 -10.26
N TYR A 111 -6.93 5.07 -10.18
CA TYR A 111 -7.98 4.67 -9.26
C TYR A 111 -9.38 4.68 -9.86
N VAL A 112 -10.23 3.76 -9.38
CA VAL A 112 -11.66 3.83 -9.64
C VAL A 112 -12.46 3.41 -8.42
N SER A 113 -13.58 4.09 -8.17
CA SER A 113 -14.54 3.67 -7.15
C SER A 113 -15.51 2.65 -7.77
N ALA A 114 -15.54 1.43 -7.24
CA ALA A 114 -16.36 0.33 -7.75
C ALA A 114 -17.03 -0.50 -6.64
N PRO A 115 -17.67 0.12 -5.62
CA PRO A 115 -18.33 -0.65 -4.56
C PRO A 115 -19.43 -1.54 -5.15
N GLY A 116 -19.36 -2.84 -4.85
CA GLY A 116 -20.30 -3.85 -5.33
C GLY A 116 -20.28 -4.06 -6.85
N GLN A 117 -19.21 -3.64 -7.54
CA GLN A 117 -19.07 -3.74 -8.99
C GLN A 117 -17.72 -4.34 -9.38
N CYS A 118 -17.65 -4.93 -10.57
CA CYS A 118 -16.40 -5.40 -11.14
C CYS A 118 -15.63 -4.24 -11.81
N ILE A 119 -14.34 -4.48 -12.03
CA ILE A 119 -13.46 -3.58 -12.76
C ILE A 119 -12.80 -4.31 -13.93
N ASP A 120 -12.41 -3.52 -14.91
CA ASP A 120 -11.53 -3.91 -16.00
C ASP A 120 -10.17 -3.28 -15.77
N VAL A 121 -9.11 -4.06 -15.97
CA VAL A 121 -7.73 -3.61 -15.75
C VAL A 121 -6.85 -3.98 -16.92
N GLU A 122 -6.02 -3.03 -17.32
CA GLU A 122 -5.09 -3.19 -18.43
C GLU A 122 -3.72 -2.66 -18.03
N GLY A 123 -2.68 -3.32 -18.52
CA GLY A 123 -1.31 -2.96 -18.21
C GLY A 123 -0.35 -3.30 -19.34
N SER A 124 0.60 -2.41 -19.61
CA SER A 124 1.63 -2.65 -20.63
C SER A 124 3.03 -2.25 -20.18
N VAL A 125 4.04 -2.97 -20.66
CA VAL A 125 5.46 -2.64 -20.56
C VAL A 125 6.11 -2.83 -21.93
N GLY A 126 6.59 -1.73 -22.52
CA GLY A 126 7.04 -1.72 -23.92
C GLY A 126 5.92 -2.17 -24.84
N GLN A 127 6.17 -3.23 -25.63
CA GLN A 127 5.20 -3.81 -26.57
C GLN A 127 4.39 -4.99 -25.98
N ALA A 128 4.63 -5.36 -24.71
CA ALA A 128 3.88 -6.41 -24.05
C ALA A 128 2.73 -5.80 -23.25
N GLY A 129 1.53 -6.36 -23.38
CA GLY A 129 0.35 -5.92 -22.64
C GLY A 129 -0.57 -7.06 -22.26
N VAL A 130 -1.46 -6.79 -21.31
CA VAL A 130 -2.55 -7.68 -20.88
C VAL A 130 -3.78 -6.83 -20.56
N SER A 131 -4.96 -7.44 -20.71
CA SER A 131 -6.25 -6.86 -20.33
C SER A 131 -7.07 -7.94 -19.64
N TYR A 132 -7.70 -7.59 -18.51
CA TYR A 132 -8.60 -8.45 -17.76
C TYR A 132 -9.93 -7.72 -17.56
N TRP A 133 -11.02 -8.41 -17.88
CA TRP A 133 -12.39 -7.87 -17.87
C TRP A 133 -13.20 -8.52 -16.76
N ASP A 134 -14.12 -7.77 -16.15
CA ASP A 134 -15.03 -8.25 -15.10
C ASP A 134 -14.31 -8.92 -13.92
N VAL A 135 -13.18 -8.34 -13.48
CA VAL A 135 -12.37 -8.84 -12.36
C VAL A 135 -12.56 -8.01 -11.08
N HIS A 136 -12.14 -8.55 -9.94
CA HIS A 136 -12.14 -7.88 -8.64
C HIS A 136 -13.51 -7.26 -8.26
N CYS A 137 -14.58 -8.04 -8.40
CA CYS A 137 -15.93 -7.63 -8.05
C CYS A 137 -16.10 -7.55 -6.52
N GLY A 138 -16.39 -6.35 -5.98
CA GLY A 138 -16.54 -6.16 -4.54
C GLY A 138 -16.75 -4.73 -4.10
#